data_AF-A0A5A5TLL8-F1
#
_entry.id   AF-A0A5A5TLL8-F1
#
_cell.length_a   1.000
_cell.length_b   1.000
_cell.length_c   1.000
_cell.angle_alpha   90.00
_cell.angle_beta   90.00
_cell.angle_gamma   90.00
#
_symmetry.space_group_name_H-M   'P 1'
#
loop_
_entity.id
_entity.type
_entity.pdbx_description
1 polymer ?
#
loop_
_entity_poly.entity_id
_entity_poly.type
_entity_poly.pdbx_seq_one_letter_code
_entity_poly.pdbx_strand_id
1 'polypeptide(L)'
;MTMRPTSPLCSGEDVDAAIELLLSNSEADSVISVGPAIAIHPARLKRILNNGRLEDAYESEGQYPQRRQSFEQLYLRNGAVYVTKAAVIHAGSLWGSKSLAYVMPEERSININTEFQFTMAELLIRNKEAAS
;
A
#
# COMPACT_ATOMS: atom_id res chain seq x y z
N MET A 1 7.05 15.26 5.07
CA MET A 1 5.87 14.50 4.63
C MET A 1 5.81 14.54 3.12
N THR A 2 5.47 13.43 2.49
CA THR A 2 5.31 13.32 1.04
C THR A 2 3.96 12.68 0.74
N MET A 3 3.22 13.30 -0.18
CA MET A 3 1.97 12.77 -0.72
C MET A 3 2.09 12.66 -2.22
N ARG A 4 1.41 11.66 -2.82
CA ARG A 4 1.45 11.46 -4.26
C ARG A 4 0.10 11.81 -4.88
N PRO A 5 0.08 12.55 -6.01
CA PRO A 5 -1.17 12.91 -6.69
C PRO A 5 -1.89 11.69 -7.28
N THR A 6 -1.21 10.54 -7.37
CA THR A 6 -1.78 9.28 -7.86
C THR A 6 -2.70 8.59 -6.85
N SER A 7 -2.89 9.14 -5.65
CA SER A 7 -3.75 8.59 -4.59
C SER A 7 -4.85 9.58 -4.18
N PRO A 8 -5.82 9.88 -5.06
CA PRO A 8 -6.81 10.94 -4.84
C PRO A 8 -7.83 10.65 -3.74
N LEU A 9 -7.92 9.39 -3.27
CA LEU A 9 -8.85 8.96 -2.22
C LEU A 9 -8.26 9.06 -0.81
N CYS A 10 -7.00 9.48 -0.69
CA CYS A 10 -6.38 9.85 0.58
C CYS A 10 -7.03 11.13 1.12
N SER A 11 -7.53 11.09 2.34
CA SER A 11 -8.17 12.24 2.98
C SER A 11 -7.21 13.01 3.88
N GLY A 12 -7.63 14.20 4.34
CA GLY A 12 -6.86 14.96 5.33
C GLY A 12 -6.73 14.21 6.65
N GLU A 13 -7.76 13.47 7.05
CA GLU A 13 -7.75 12.65 8.26
C GLU A 13 -6.72 11.53 8.19
N ASP A 14 -6.46 10.96 7.01
CA ASP A 14 -5.38 9.97 6.85
C ASP A 14 -4.01 10.59 7.10
N VAL A 15 -3.83 11.83 6.64
CA VAL A 15 -2.58 12.59 6.80
C VAL A 15 -2.36 12.92 8.27
N ASP A 16 -3.37 13.49 8.92
CA ASP A 16 -3.31 13.87 10.33
C ASP A 16 -3.04 12.64 11.21
N ALA A 17 -3.76 11.54 10.99
CA ALA A 17 -3.55 10.30 11.74
C ALA A 17 -2.15 9.70 11.52
N ALA A 18 -1.59 9.77 10.31
CA ALA A 18 -0.23 9.30 10.06
C ALA A 18 0.83 10.18 10.73
N ILE A 19 0.59 11.50 10.82
CA ILE A 19 1.47 12.43 11.55
C ILE A 19 1.40 12.15 13.05
N GLU A 20 0.20 12.06 13.62
CA GLU A 20 -0.02 11.75 15.03
C GLU A 20 0.61 10.41 15.42
N LEU A 21 0.51 9.40 14.56
CA LEU A 21 1.14 8.10 14.76
C LEU A 21 2.66 8.22 14.84
N LEU A 22 3.30 9.03 14.00
CA LEU A 22 4.75 9.23 14.08
C LEU A 22 5.14 10.00 15.34
N LEU A 23 4.38 11.05 15.70
CA LEU A 23 4.66 11.90 16.86
C LEU A 23 4.50 11.14 18.19
N SER A 24 3.53 10.23 18.26
CA SER A 24 3.30 9.38 19.44
C SER A 24 4.31 8.24 19.60
N ASN A 25 5.19 8.02 18.61
CA ASN A 25 6.16 6.92 18.60
C ASN A 25 7.59 7.45 18.42
N SER A 26 8.25 7.78 19.53
CA SER A 26 9.61 8.36 19.52
C SER A 26 10.65 7.47 18.83
N GLU A 27 10.48 6.16 18.85
CA GLU A 27 11.39 5.17 18.24
C GLU A 27 11.17 4.98 16.74
N ALA A 28 10.05 5.45 16.18
CA ALA A 28 9.75 5.27 14.77
C ALA A 28 10.54 6.27 13.92
N ASP A 29 11.08 5.79 12.80
CA ASP A 29 11.76 6.63 11.80
C ASP A 29 10.74 7.32 10.87
N SER A 30 9.65 6.60 10.59
CA SER A 30 8.60 7.01 9.66
C SER A 30 7.28 6.28 9.91
N VAL A 31 6.23 6.80 9.29
CA VAL A 31 4.93 6.16 9.07
C VAL A 31 4.68 6.10 7.57
N ILE A 32 4.28 4.94 7.09
CA ILE A 32 3.99 4.68 5.67
C ILE A 32 2.56 4.17 5.55
N SER A 33 1.79 4.76 4.62
CA SER A 33 0.45 4.26 4.33
C SER A 33 0.49 2.95 3.53
N VAL A 34 -0.33 1.99 3.94
CA VAL A 34 -0.44 0.67 3.32
C VAL A 34 -1.91 0.29 3.14
N GLY A 35 -2.19 -0.52 2.12
CA GLY A 35 -3.50 -1.17 1.92
C GLY A 35 -3.37 -2.69 2.01
N PRO A 36 -4.47 -3.41 2.28
CA PRO A 36 -4.44 -4.86 2.33
C PRO A 36 -4.07 -5.46 0.96
N ALA A 37 -3.14 -6.41 0.92
CA ALA A 37 -2.69 -7.07 -0.31
C ALA A 37 -3.64 -8.22 -0.71
N ILE A 38 -4.91 -7.91 -1.01
CA ILE A 38 -5.96 -8.92 -1.16
C ILE A 38 -5.81 -9.76 -2.44
N ALA A 39 -5.53 -9.11 -3.56
CA ALA A 39 -5.42 -9.77 -4.86
C ALA A 39 -4.00 -10.29 -5.17
N ILE A 40 -2.98 -9.70 -4.53
CA ILE A 40 -1.57 -9.89 -4.89
C ILE A 40 -0.83 -10.44 -3.67
N HIS A 41 -0.85 -11.77 -3.51
CA HIS A 41 -0.03 -12.46 -2.51
C HIS A 41 1.26 -12.97 -3.18
N PRO A 42 2.47 -12.80 -2.61
CA PRO A 42 3.73 -13.22 -3.22
C PRO A 42 3.75 -14.68 -3.68
N ALA A 43 3.14 -15.58 -2.90
CA ALA A 43 3.07 -17.01 -3.24
C ALA A 43 2.29 -17.32 -4.54
N ARG A 44 1.45 -16.40 -4.99
CA ARG A 44 0.67 -16.51 -6.23
C ARG A 44 1.31 -15.80 -7.42
N LEU A 45 2.42 -15.09 -7.20
CA LEU A 45 3.15 -14.41 -8.27
C LEU A 45 3.99 -15.43 -9.06
N LYS A 46 3.80 -15.46 -10.38
CA LYS A 46 4.55 -16.33 -11.30
C LYS A 46 5.38 -15.50 -12.28
N ARG A 47 6.57 -15.99 -12.63
CA ARG A 47 7.36 -15.53 -13.78
C ARG A 47 6.92 -16.30 -15.02
N ILE A 48 6.85 -15.60 -16.15
CA ILE A 48 6.68 -16.23 -17.46
C ILE A 48 8.08 -16.36 -18.06
N LEU A 49 8.53 -17.58 -18.26
CA LEU A 49 9.81 -17.88 -18.90
C LEU A 49 9.71 -17.67 -20.42
N ASN A 50 10.85 -17.54 -21.09
CA ASN A 50 10.92 -17.30 -22.55
C ASN A 50 10.22 -18.40 -23.39
N ASN A 51 10.07 -19.61 -22.83
CA ASN A 51 9.36 -20.72 -23.47
C ASN A 51 7.86 -20.78 -23.12
N GLY A 52 7.32 -19.74 -22.48
CA GLY A 52 5.91 -19.65 -22.06
C GLY A 52 5.55 -20.43 -20.80
N ARG A 53 6.50 -21.12 -20.16
CA ARG A 53 6.25 -21.82 -18.89
C ARG A 53 6.16 -20.84 -17.73
N LEU A 54 5.37 -21.21 -16.72
CA LEU A 54 5.27 -20.49 -15.46
C LEU A 54 6.27 -21.06 -14.44
N GLU A 55 6.85 -20.17 -13.65
CA GLU A 55 7.70 -20.49 -12.50
C GLU A 55 7.28 -19.60 -11.32
N ASP A 56 7.38 -20.10 -10.09
CA ASP A 56 7.10 -19.28 -8.91
C ASP A 56 8.09 -18.11 -8.82
N ALA A 57 7.58 -16.89 -8.64
CA ALA A 57 8.45 -15.71 -8.53
C ALA A 57 9.11 -15.59 -7.16
N TYR A 58 8.47 -16.17 -6.13
CA TYR A 58 8.84 -16.18 -4.70
C TYR A 58 8.50 -17.57 -4.10
N GLU A 59 8.34 -17.66 -2.78
CA GLU A 59 7.98 -18.90 -2.10
C GLU A 59 6.67 -19.50 -2.63
N SER A 60 6.68 -20.82 -2.87
CA SER A 60 5.57 -21.53 -3.50
C SER A 60 4.39 -21.74 -2.55
N GLU A 61 3.15 -21.63 -3.05
CA GLU A 61 1.96 -22.12 -2.32
C GLU A 61 1.80 -23.65 -2.36
N GLY A 62 2.74 -24.35 -2.99
CA GLY A 62 2.75 -25.81 -3.16
C GLY A 62 2.13 -26.26 -4.48
N GLN A 63 1.77 -27.54 -4.55
CA GLN A 63 1.22 -28.15 -5.78
C GLN A 63 -0.26 -27.86 -6.01
N TYR A 64 -0.96 -27.33 -4.99
CA TYR A 64 -2.39 -27.02 -5.05
C TYR A 64 -2.65 -25.58 -4.58
N PRO A 65 -3.59 -24.85 -5.20
CA PRO A 65 -3.94 -23.50 -4.76
C PRO A 65 -4.39 -23.51 -3.30
N GLN A 66 -3.71 -22.72 -2.47
CA GLN A 66 -4.10 -22.56 -1.08
C GLN A 66 -5.23 -21.52 -0.97
N ARG A 67 -6.07 -21.69 0.06
CA ARG A 67 -7.16 -20.75 0.33
C ARG A 67 -6.58 -19.40 0.73
N ARG A 68 -7.25 -18.29 0.36
CA ARG A 68 -6.75 -16.96 0.73
C ARG A 68 -6.60 -16.80 2.24
N GLN A 69 -7.54 -17.35 3.01
CA GLN A 69 -7.56 -17.22 4.48
C GLN A 69 -6.46 -18.03 5.19
N SER A 70 -5.77 -18.96 4.50
CA SER A 70 -4.65 -19.69 5.09
C SER A 70 -3.32 -18.96 4.94
N PHE A 71 -3.26 -17.93 4.10
CA PHE A 71 -2.07 -17.10 3.99
C PHE A 71 -2.01 -16.07 5.11
N GLU A 72 -0.77 -15.70 5.47
CA GLU A 72 -0.53 -14.52 6.28
C GLU A 72 -1.14 -13.28 5.60
N GLN A 73 -1.76 -12.41 6.40
CA GLN A 73 -2.27 -11.15 5.90
C GLN A 73 -1.10 -10.22 5.61
N LEU A 74 -0.90 -9.88 4.34
CA LEU A 74 0.12 -8.95 3.91
C LEU A 74 -0.49 -7.61 3.51
N TYR A 75 0.36 -6.59 3.48
CA TYR A 75 0.01 -5.21 3.13
C TYR A 75 0.96 -4.67 2.07
N LEU A 76 0.41 -3.92 1.13
CA LEU A 76 1.15 -3.24 0.08
C LEU A 76 1.20 -1.75 0.39
N ARG A 77 2.39 -1.13 0.29
CA ARG A 77 2.48 0.34 0.29
C ARG A 77 1.62 0.89 -0.83
N ASN A 78 0.57 1.61 -0.48
CA ASN A 78 -0.29 2.29 -1.47
C ASN A 78 0.35 3.62 -1.91
N GLY A 79 1.28 4.14 -1.09
CA GLY A 79 2.04 5.36 -1.28
C GLY A 79 1.18 6.61 -1.41
N ALA A 80 0.05 6.62 -0.69
CA ALA A 80 -0.73 7.83 -0.45
C ALA A 80 0.04 8.82 0.44
N VAL A 81 0.55 8.34 1.58
CA VAL A 81 1.20 9.16 2.62
C VAL A 81 2.52 8.53 3.08
N TYR A 82 3.55 9.36 3.13
CA TYR A 82 4.82 9.08 3.81
C TYR A 82 5.12 10.20 4.81
N VAL A 83 5.15 9.88 6.09
CA VAL A 83 5.59 10.80 7.14
C VAL A 83 6.93 10.29 7.66
N THR A 84 8.01 11.00 7.36
CA THR A 84 9.37 10.57 7.73
C THR A 84 10.06 11.69 8.50
N LYS A 85 10.80 11.35 9.56
CA LYS A 85 11.62 12.31 10.31
C LYS A 85 12.67 12.94 9.40
N ALA A 86 12.87 14.25 9.51
CA ALA A 86 13.83 14.97 8.69
C ALA A 86 15.26 14.40 8.76
N ALA A 87 15.70 13.99 9.95
CA ALA A 87 17.02 13.36 10.13
C ALA A 87 17.22 12.10 9.29
N VAL A 88 16.16 11.31 9.09
CA VAL A 88 16.18 10.08 8.27
C VAL A 88 16.34 10.43 6.79
N ILE A 89 15.62 11.46 6.32
CA ILE A 89 15.76 11.99 4.96
C ILE A 89 17.17 12.55 4.73
N HIS A 90 17.70 13.33 5.66
CA HIS A 90 19.05 13.90 5.58
C HIS A 90 20.14 12.82 5.61
N ALA A 91 19.88 11.67 6.23
CA ALA A 91 20.74 10.49 6.16
C ALA A 91 20.61 9.70 4.84
N GLY A 92 19.83 10.19 3.88
CA GLY A 92 19.66 9.57 2.56
C GLY A 92 18.65 8.43 2.51
N SER A 93 17.79 8.29 3.52
CA SER A 93 16.74 7.26 3.55
C SER A 93 15.35 7.88 3.51
N LEU A 94 14.45 7.31 2.70
CA LEU A 94 13.06 7.78 2.61
C LEU A 94 12.19 7.35 3.79
N TRP A 95 12.57 6.31 4.53
CA TRP A 95 11.75 5.73 5.60
C TRP A 95 12.55 5.14 6.78
N GLY A 96 13.87 4.99 6.67
CA GLY A 96 14.69 4.46 7.75
C GLY A 96 14.54 2.94 7.91
N SER A 97 14.69 2.48 9.16
CA SER A 97 14.67 1.05 9.51
C SER A 97 13.47 0.66 10.37
N LYS A 98 12.93 1.61 11.14
CA LYS A 98 11.79 1.42 12.04
C LYS A 98 10.56 2.17 11.51
N SER A 99 9.96 1.67 10.44
CA SER A 99 8.74 2.25 9.86
C SER A 99 7.49 1.64 10.47
N LEU A 100 6.54 2.50 10.86
CA LEU A 100 5.19 2.09 11.25
C LEU A 100 4.27 2.09 10.04
N ALA A 101 3.23 1.26 10.09
CA ALA A 101 2.21 1.18 9.06
C ALA A 101 0.96 1.98 9.46
N TYR A 102 0.50 2.85 8.56
CA TYR A 102 -0.85 3.41 8.62
C TYR A 102 -1.74 2.64 7.64
N VAL A 103 -2.64 1.82 8.17
CA VAL A 103 -3.47 0.93 7.34
C VAL A 103 -4.69 1.69 6.84
N MET A 104 -4.76 1.87 5.53
CA MET A 104 -5.92 2.40 4.83
C MET A 104 -6.79 1.24 4.31
N PRO A 105 -8.12 1.43 4.25
CA PRO A 105 -8.99 0.43 3.65
C PRO A 105 -8.73 0.32 2.13
N GLU A 106 -9.20 -0.79 1.53
CA GLU A 106 -8.92 -1.12 0.13
C GLU A 106 -9.42 -0.04 -0.83
N GLU A 107 -10.65 0.41 -0.63
CA GLU A 107 -11.31 1.38 -1.48
C GLU A 107 -10.60 2.75 -1.48
N ARG A 108 -9.89 3.10 -0.40
CA ARG A 108 -9.09 4.34 -0.32
C ARG A 108 -7.62 4.14 -0.69
N SER A 109 -7.20 2.90 -0.93
CA SER A 109 -5.81 2.53 -1.26
C SER A 109 -5.52 2.47 -2.76
N ILE A 110 -6.42 2.98 -3.61
CA ILE A 110 -6.20 3.03 -5.06
C ILE A 110 -5.04 3.99 -5.37
N ASN A 111 -4.02 3.44 -6.04
CA ASN A 111 -2.90 4.18 -6.59
C ASN A 111 -2.97 4.12 -8.13
N ILE A 112 -3.22 5.26 -8.77
CA ILE A 112 -3.48 5.37 -10.21
C ILE A 112 -2.16 5.24 -10.99
N ASN A 113 -2.03 4.13 -11.70
CA ASN A 113 -0.97 3.83 -12.66
C ASN A 113 -1.56 3.42 -14.02
N THR A 114 -2.88 3.16 -14.08
CA THR A 114 -3.59 2.73 -15.28
C THR A 114 -4.94 3.44 -15.39
N GLU A 115 -5.47 3.48 -16.60
CA GLU A 115 -6.80 4.04 -16.88
C GLU A 115 -7.90 3.34 -16.08
N PHE A 116 -7.82 2.01 -15.92
CA PHE A 116 -8.75 1.25 -15.09
C PHE A 116 -8.79 1.75 -13.64
N GLN A 117 -7.63 2.06 -13.07
CA GLN A 117 -7.55 2.60 -11.71
C GLN A 117 -8.10 4.02 -11.62
N PHE A 118 -7.90 4.83 -12.67
CA PHE A 118 -8.49 6.16 -12.77
C PHE A 118 -10.02 6.10 -12.79
N THR A 119 -10.62 5.26 -13.65
CA THR A 119 -12.07 5.07 -13.73
C THR A 119 -12.65 4.59 -12.40
N MET A 120 -11.97 3.65 -11.72
CA MET A 120 -12.43 3.17 -10.41
C MET A 120 -12.40 4.27 -9.35
N ALA A 121 -11.34 5.06 -9.30
CA ALA A 121 -11.23 6.18 -8.37
C ALA A 121 -12.34 7.22 -8.61
N GLU A 122 -12.62 7.55 -9.86
CA GLU A 122 -13.70 8.48 -10.22
C GLU A 122 -15.07 7.98 -9.74
N LEU A 123 -15.37 6.69 -9.95
CA LEU A 123 -16.62 6.10 -9.49
C LEU A 123 -16.78 6.17 -7.97
N LEU A 124 -15.71 5.88 -7.22
CA LEU A 124 -15.73 5.91 -5.76
C LEU A 124 -15.93 7.34 -5.22
N ILE A 125 -15.32 8.34 -5.85
CA ILE A 125 -15.51 9.75 -5.49
C ILE A 125 -16.97 10.15 -5.69
N ARG A 126 -17.54 9.87 -6.87
CA ARG A 126 -18.95 10.20 -7.19
C ARG A 126 -19.93 9.51 -6.24
N ASN A 127 -19.68 8.25 -5.90
CA ASN A 127 -20.53 7.53 -4.94
C ASN A 127 -20.49 8.14 -3.54
N LYS A 128 -19.34 8.67 -3.11
CA LYS A 128 -19.20 9.34 -1.82
C LYS A 128 -19.96 10.67 -1.80
N GLU A 129 -19.90 11.44 -2.89
CA GLU A 129 -20.65 12.69 -3.05
C GLU A 129 -22.16 12.47 -3.04
N ALA A 130 -22.65 11.41 -3.72
CA ALA A 130 -24.07 11.08 -3.74
C ALA A 130 -24.62 10.57 -2.40
N ALA A 131 -23.75 10.09 -1.51
CA ALA A 131 -24.11 9.59 -0.18
C ALA A 131 -24.00 10.66 0.93
N SER A 132 -23.52 11.86 0.60
CA SER A 132 -23.35 13.01 1.51
C SER A 132 -24.51 14.00 1.36
#